data_AF-A0A6N4X323-F1
#
_entry.id   AF-A0A6N4X323-F1
#
_cell.length_a   1.000
_cell.length_b   1.000
_cell.length_c   1.000
_cell.angle_alpha   90.00
_cell.angle_beta   90.00
_cell.angle_gamma   90.00
#
_symmetry.space_group_name_H-M   'P 1'
#
loop_
_entity.id
_entity.type
_entity.pdbx_description
1 polymer ?
#
loop_
_entity_poly.entity_id
_entity_poly.type
_entity_poly.pdbx_seq_one_letter_code
_entity_poly.pdbx_strand_id
1 'polypeptide(L)'
;MDITKNAVEIFMSENSLISTSIEEVKLNNDEFGELKIQITISGFSKKSKYLKINLLFSEIIEFKFYYSNIYNFYNIENLKLLHINDQIYISFDPDDGDNEKSEDDSDFILAKKLELFSSAGASL
;
A
#
# COMPACT_ATOMS: atom_id res chain seq x y z
N MET A 1 -0.48 -14.76 -9.87
CA MET A 1 0.63 -14.04 -10.53
C MET A 1 1.36 -13.34 -9.40
N ASP A 2 2.65 -13.62 -9.21
CA ASP A 2 3.41 -13.09 -8.07
C ASP A 2 3.60 -11.58 -8.27
N ILE A 3 2.75 -10.77 -7.63
CA ILE A 3 2.69 -9.30 -7.81
C ILE A 3 3.94 -8.63 -7.21
N THR A 4 4.78 -9.37 -6.47
CA THR A 4 6.09 -8.94 -5.94
C THR A 4 6.96 -8.23 -6.98
N LYS A 5 6.89 -8.61 -8.26
CA LYS A 5 7.65 -7.93 -9.33
C LYS A 5 6.99 -6.70 -9.96
N ASN A 6 5.67 -6.50 -9.86
CA ASN A 6 4.98 -5.44 -10.63
C ASN A 6 4.17 -4.43 -9.82
N ALA A 7 4.29 -4.37 -8.50
CA ALA A 7 3.65 -3.29 -7.74
C ALA A 7 4.12 -1.90 -8.21
N VAL A 8 5.43 -1.74 -8.44
CA VAL A 8 6.00 -0.49 -8.99
C VAL A 8 5.41 -0.19 -10.36
N GLU A 9 5.44 -1.15 -11.29
CA GLU A 9 4.89 -0.96 -12.65
C GLU A 9 3.39 -0.64 -12.66
N ILE A 10 2.62 -1.24 -11.75
CA ILE A 10 1.17 -1.03 -11.66
C ILE A 10 0.87 0.41 -11.24
N PHE A 11 1.60 0.94 -10.24
CA PHE A 11 1.34 2.26 -9.65
C PHE A 11 2.18 3.39 -10.26
N MET A 12 2.63 3.24 -11.50
CA MET A 12 3.21 4.36 -12.25
C MET A 12 2.14 5.16 -13.02
N SER A 13 2.47 6.41 -13.35
CA SER A 13 1.71 7.25 -14.27
C SER A 13 0.24 7.42 -13.85
N GLU A 14 -0.71 6.96 -14.68
CA GLU A 14 -2.14 7.22 -14.50
C GLU A 14 -2.78 6.44 -13.34
N ASN A 15 -2.09 5.39 -12.85
CA ASN A 15 -2.51 4.56 -11.73
C ASN A 15 -1.73 4.86 -10.44
N SER A 16 -1.00 5.98 -10.39
CA SER A 16 -0.25 6.39 -9.21
C SER A 16 -1.13 6.39 -7.95
N LEU A 17 -0.54 5.96 -6.83
CA LEU A 17 -1.15 6.10 -5.51
C LEU A 17 -0.97 7.51 -4.96
N ILE A 18 -0.09 8.34 -5.52
CA ILE A 18 0.05 9.74 -5.11
C ILE A 18 -1.27 10.48 -5.40
N SER A 19 -1.69 11.30 -4.44
CA SER A 19 -2.97 12.02 -4.42
C SER A 19 -4.21 11.14 -4.31
N THR A 20 -4.06 9.84 -4.02
CA THR A 20 -5.17 8.96 -3.63
C THR A 20 -5.35 8.99 -2.11
N SER A 21 -6.48 8.49 -1.61
CA SER A 21 -6.79 8.46 -0.18
C SER A 21 -6.79 7.04 0.35
N ILE A 22 -6.14 6.81 1.49
CA ILE A 22 -6.37 5.61 2.28
C ILE A 22 -7.76 5.75 2.91
N GLU A 23 -8.59 4.72 2.81
CA GLU A 23 -9.93 4.71 3.41
C GLU A 23 -10.03 3.76 4.60
N GLU A 24 -9.25 2.69 4.58
CA GLU A 24 -9.29 1.65 5.60
C GLU A 24 -7.93 0.95 5.69
N VAL A 25 -7.53 0.67 6.93
CA VAL A 25 -6.45 -0.25 7.26
C VAL A 25 -7.04 -1.33 8.14
N LYS A 26 -7.08 -2.56 7.64
CA LYS A 26 -7.71 -3.69 8.32
C LYS A 26 -6.67 -4.75 8.64
N LEU A 27 -6.50 -5.03 9.93
CA LEU A 27 -5.64 -6.11 10.43
C LEU A 27 -6.53 -7.30 10.76
N ASN A 28 -6.27 -8.45 10.14
CA ASN A 28 -6.95 -9.71 10.46
C ASN A 28 -5.93 -10.84 10.48
N ASN A 29 -6.25 -11.92 11.18
CA ASN A 29 -5.53 -13.17 11.03
C ASN A 29 -6.24 -14.06 10.00
N ASP A 30 -5.48 -14.90 9.30
CA ASP A 30 -6.07 -15.93 8.45
C ASP A 30 -6.45 -17.19 9.23
N GLU A 31 -6.86 -18.24 8.50
CA GLU A 31 -7.31 -19.50 9.11
C GLU A 31 -6.22 -20.24 9.90
N PHE A 32 -4.95 -19.92 9.66
CA PHE A 32 -3.79 -20.47 10.39
C PHE A 32 -3.31 -19.54 11.52
N GLY A 33 -3.92 -18.38 11.68
CA GLY A 33 -3.54 -17.39 12.69
C GLY A 33 -2.48 -16.40 12.23
N GLU A 34 -2.07 -16.43 10.96
CA GLU A 34 -1.04 -15.55 10.41
C GLU A 34 -1.63 -14.16 10.11
N LEU A 35 -0.91 -13.10 10.47
CA LEU A 35 -1.35 -11.72 10.28
C LEU A 35 -1.43 -11.37 8.79
N LYS A 36 -2.54 -10.71 8.42
CA LYS A 36 -2.78 -10.06 7.14
C LYS A 36 -3.18 -8.61 7.35
N ILE A 37 -2.64 -7.74 6.52
CA ILE A 37 -2.96 -6.31 6.54
C ILE A 37 -3.58 -5.96 5.19
N GLN A 38 -4.79 -5.42 5.20
CA GLN A 38 -5.45 -4.89 4.01
C GLN A 38 -5.48 -3.37 4.06
N ILE A 39 -5.05 -2.72 2.97
CA ILE A 39 -5.16 -1.28 2.77
C ILE A 39 -6.15 -1.02 1.64
N THR A 40 -7.23 -0.31 1.95
CA THR A 40 -8.23 0.12 0.96
C THR A 40 -7.90 1.53 0.51
N ILE A 41 -7.73 1.73 -0.79
CA ILE A 41 -7.33 3.02 -1.39
C ILE A 41 -8.34 3.43 -2.47
N SER A 42 -8.72 4.71 -2.50
CA SER A 42 -9.61 5.27 -3.51
C SER A 42 -9.19 6.69 -3.93
N GLY A 43 -10.00 7.36 -4.76
CA GLY A 43 -9.72 8.75 -5.16
C GLY A 43 -8.73 8.87 -6.32
N PHE A 44 -8.54 7.79 -7.08
CA PHE A 44 -7.72 7.79 -8.28
C PHE A 44 -8.17 8.81 -9.34
N SER A 45 -7.22 9.26 -10.17
CA SER A 45 -7.50 10.16 -11.29
C SER A 45 -8.52 9.56 -12.26
N LYS A 46 -9.27 10.40 -12.98
CA LYS A 46 -10.23 9.95 -14.01
C LYS A 46 -9.60 9.15 -15.17
N LYS A 47 -8.28 9.22 -15.32
CA LYS A 47 -7.52 8.46 -16.32
C LYS A 47 -7.08 7.09 -15.80
N SER A 48 -7.09 6.90 -14.48
CA SER A 48 -6.82 5.60 -13.86
C SER A 48 -7.87 4.59 -14.30
N LYS A 49 -7.44 3.35 -14.50
CA LYS A 49 -8.36 2.22 -14.69
C LYS A 49 -9.01 1.76 -13.37
N TYR A 50 -8.54 2.30 -12.25
CA TYR A 50 -8.99 1.97 -10.90
C TYR A 50 -9.87 3.08 -10.33
N LEU A 51 -10.96 2.70 -9.67
CA LEU A 51 -11.72 3.61 -8.80
C LEU A 51 -11.38 3.39 -7.33
N LYS A 52 -11.20 2.12 -6.96
CA LYS A 52 -10.83 1.66 -5.64
C LYS A 52 -10.02 0.38 -5.78
N ILE A 53 -9.01 0.24 -4.94
CA ILE A 53 -8.20 -0.95 -4.82
C ILE A 53 -8.09 -1.40 -3.37
N ASN A 54 -7.84 -2.69 -3.19
CA ASN A 54 -7.43 -3.30 -1.93
C ASN A 54 -6.06 -3.92 -2.14
N LEU A 55 -5.10 -3.50 -1.31
CA LEU A 55 -3.78 -4.11 -1.20
C LEU A 55 -3.80 -5.06 -0.02
N LEU A 56 -3.68 -6.35 -0.27
CA LEU A 56 -3.62 -7.37 0.78
C LEU A 56 -2.18 -7.85 0.96
N PHE A 57 -1.60 -7.52 2.10
CA PHE A 57 -0.28 -7.97 2.51
C PHE A 57 -0.41 -9.24 3.37
N SER A 58 0.43 -10.22 3.09
CA SER A 58 0.52 -11.46 3.86
C SER A 58 1.99 -11.89 4.01
N GLU A 59 2.25 -12.81 4.96
CA GLU A 59 3.62 -13.11 5.40
C GLU A 59 4.34 -11.82 5.85
N ILE A 60 3.71 -11.10 6.79
CA ILE A 60 4.17 -9.83 7.33
C ILE A 60 5.46 -10.03 8.11
N ILE A 61 6.47 -9.21 7.81
CA ILE A 61 7.76 -9.20 8.51
C ILE A 61 7.79 -8.07 9.54
N GLU A 62 7.35 -6.88 9.13
CA GLU A 62 7.38 -5.67 9.94
C GLU A 62 6.29 -4.72 9.46
N PHE A 63 5.69 -3.94 10.36
CA PHE A 63 4.83 -2.82 9.98
C PHE A 63 4.85 -1.76 11.09
N LYS A 64 4.56 -0.51 10.71
CA LYS A 64 4.43 0.62 11.62
C LYS A 64 3.31 1.50 11.11
N PHE A 65 2.29 1.71 11.94
CA PHE A 65 1.24 2.69 11.68
C PHE A 65 1.10 3.59 12.90
N TYR A 66 1.04 4.89 12.68
CA TYR A 66 0.68 5.81 13.75
C TYR A 66 -0.84 5.80 13.94
N TYR A 67 -1.28 5.52 15.16
CA TYR A 67 -2.70 5.57 15.51
C TYR A 67 -2.95 6.54 16.65
N SER A 68 -3.99 7.35 16.49
CA SER A 68 -4.58 8.19 17.53
C SER A 68 -6.09 8.13 17.41
N ASN A 69 -6.83 8.34 18.51
CA ASN A 69 -8.29 8.35 18.48
C ASN A 69 -8.89 9.52 17.68
N ILE A 70 -8.07 10.54 17.38
CA ILE A 70 -8.41 11.67 16.50
C ILE A 70 -7.78 11.54 15.11
N TYR A 71 -7.08 10.43 14.86
CA TYR A 71 -6.46 10.16 13.58
C TYR A 71 -7.53 9.91 12.52
N ASN A 72 -7.40 10.59 11.39
CA ASN A 72 -8.20 10.35 10.20
C ASN A 72 -7.26 9.85 9.12
N PHE A 73 -7.72 8.89 8.31
CA PHE A 73 -6.97 8.50 7.12
C PHE A 73 -6.75 9.71 6.20
N TYR A 74 -5.63 9.70 5.50
CA TYR A 74 -5.09 10.84 4.77
C TYR A 74 -4.87 10.52 3.29
N ASN A 75 -4.58 11.58 2.54
CA ASN A 75 -4.15 11.47 1.15
C ASN A 75 -2.68 11.07 1.11
N ILE A 76 -2.33 10.11 0.27
CA ILE A 76 -0.95 9.70 0.04
C ILE A 76 -0.25 10.82 -0.73
N GLU A 77 0.53 11.64 -0.03
CA GLU A 77 1.29 12.74 -0.63
C GLU A 77 2.66 12.26 -1.14
N ASN A 78 3.27 11.29 -0.44
CA ASN A 78 4.52 10.66 -0.78
C ASN A 78 4.39 9.12 -0.73
N LEU A 79 5.20 8.42 -1.53
CA LEU A 79 5.19 6.97 -1.60
C LEU A 79 6.61 6.44 -1.79
N LYS A 80 7.04 5.56 -0.89
CA LYS A 80 8.27 4.79 -1.04
C LYS A 80 7.90 3.32 -1.21
N LEU A 81 8.21 2.75 -2.38
CA LEU A 81 7.92 1.36 -2.72
C LEU A 81 9.21 0.68 -3.16
N LEU A 82 9.69 -0.27 -2.36
CA LEU A 82 10.98 -0.93 -2.55
C LEU A 82 10.82 -2.46 -2.59
N HIS A 83 11.77 -3.12 -3.26
CA HIS A 83 11.92 -4.56 -3.21
C HIS A 83 13.25 -4.90 -2.52
N ILE A 84 13.20 -5.56 -1.36
CA ILE A 84 14.34 -5.81 -0.48
C ILE A 84 14.41 -7.30 -0.16
N ASN A 85 15.43 -8.03 -0.64
CA ASN A 85 15.64 -9.45 -0.31
C ASN A 85 14.38 -10.33 -0.42
N ASP A 86 13.69 -10.27 -1.57
CA ASP A 86 12.42 -10.97 -1.84
C ASP A 86 11.22 -10.53 -0.99
N GLN A 87 11.29 -9.32 -0.44
CA GLN A 87 10.22 -8.68 0.33
C GLN A 87 9.81 -7.38 -0.34
N ILE A 88 8.56 -7.00 -0.13
CA ILE A 88 7.98 -5.75 -0.58
C ILE A 88 7.91 -4.83 0.63
N TYR A 89 8.50 -3.66 0.47
CA TYR A 89 8.38 -2.56 1.42
C TYR A 89 7.55 -1.45 0.80
N ILE A 90 6.50 -1.01 1.48
CA ILE A 90 5.73 0.17 1.12
C ILE A 90 5.63 1.09 2.32
N SER A 91 5.90 2.37 2.14
CA SER A 91 5.63 3.43 3.11
C SER A 91 4.78 4.50 2.45
N PHE A 92 3.69 4.87 3.13
CA PHE A 92 2.75 5.93 2.73
C PHE A 92 3.09 7.29 3.36
N ASP A 93 4.06 7.31 4.28
CA ASP A 93 4.65 8.50 4.87
C ASP A 93 6.18 8.31 5.01
N PRO A 94 6.90 8.25 3.88
CA PRO A 94 8.33 8.05 3.89
C PRO A 94 9.08 9.31 4.31
N ASP A 95 10.24 9.11 4.93
CA ASP A 95 11.24 10.17 5.02
C ASP A 95 11.86 10.42 3.64
N ASP A 96 11.92 11.70 3.25
CA ASP A 96 12.36 12.18 1.93
C ASP A 96 13.87 12.03 1.71
N GLY A 97 14.63 11.62 2.73
CA GLY A 97 16.09 11.60 2.74
C GLY A 97 16.73 10.48 1.90
N ASP A 98 16.06 9.35 1.69
CA ASP A 98 16.69 8.13 1.16
C ASP A 98 15.80 7.30 0.23
N ASN A 99 16.43 6.66 -0.76
CA ASN A 99 15.81 5.64 -1.63
C ASN A 99 15.84 4.23 -1.02
N GLU A 100 16.13 4.13 0.28
CA GLU A 100 16.20 2.89 1.04
C GLU A 100 15.17 2.91 2.16
N LYS A 101 14.91 1.75 2.78
CA LYS A 101 14.08 1.68 4.00
C LYS A 101 14.77 2.49 5.09
N SER A 102 14.10 3.51 5.60
CA SER A 102 14.58 4.32 6.73
C SER A 102 13.90 3.88 8.02
N GLU A 103 14.56 4.11 9.16
CA GLU A 103 13.93 3.97 10.49
C GLU A 103 12.93 5.12 10.76
N ASP A 104 13.12 6.24 10.08
CA ASP A 104 12.28 7.43 10.20
C ASP A 104 11.00 7.34 9.35
N ASP A 105 10.94 6.38 8.41
CA ASP A 105 9.72 6.10 7.65
C ASP A 105 8.56 5.76 8.58
N SER A 106 7.37 6.24 8.23
CA SER A 106 6.11 5.95 8.94
C SER A 106 5.08 5.36 8.00
N ASP A 107 4.00 4.84 8.59
CA ASP A 107 2.89 4.19 7.88
C ASP A 107 3.36 3.19 6.81
N PHE A 108 4.15 2.22 7.24
CA PHE A 108 4.80 1.25 6.37
C PHE A 108 4.43 -0.19 6.66
N ILE A 109 4.59 -1.02 5.63
CA ILE A 109 4.50 -2.49 5.70
C ILE A 109 5.69 -3.10 4.95
N LEU A 110 6.33 -4.08 5.58
CA LEU A 110 7.29 -5.00 4.98
C LEU A 110 6.69 -6.42 5.00
N ALA A 111 6.52 -7.02 3.83
CA ALA A 111 5.88 -8.33 3.70
C ALA A 111 6.47 -9.14 2.54
N LYS A 112 6.33 -10.46 2.56
CA LYS A 112 6.77 -11.30 1.42
C LYS A 112 5.75 -11.37 0.29
N LYS A 113 4.48 -11.09 0.56
CA LYS A 113 3.40 -11.19 -0.43
C LYS A 113 2.49 -9.97 -0.42
N LEU A 114 2.15 -9.55 -1.62
CA LEU A 114 1.15 -8.52 -1.90
C LEU A 114 0.18 -9.04 -2.96
N GLU A 115 -1.11 -8.88 -2.71
CA GLU A 115 -2.17 -9.13 -3.68
C GLU A 115 -2.97 -7.86 -3.92
N LEU A 116 -3.35 -7.62 -5.17
CA LEU A 116 -4.14 -6.46 -5.59
C LEU A 116 -5.53 -6.91 -6.03
N PHE A 117 -6.55 -6.37 -5.39
CA PHE A 117 -7.94 -6.51 -5.81
C PHE A 117 -8.48 -5.15 -6.21
N SER A 118 -9.07 -5.03 -7.40
CA SER A 118 -9.62 -3.76 -7.86
C SER A 118 -11.05 -3.92 -8.33
N SER A 119 -11.87 -2.90 -8.09
CA SER A 119 -13.07 -2.68 -8.90
C SER A 119 -12.66 -1.90 -10.15
N ALA A 120 -12.99 -2.43 -11.33
CA ALA A 120 -12.75 -1.74 -12.59
C ALA A 120 -13.58 -0.45 -12.64
N GLY A 121 -12.96 0.67 -13.05
CA GLY A 121 -13.70 1.85 -13.46
C GLY A 121 -14.46 1.56 -14.75
N ALA A 122 -15.74 1.92 -14.81
CA ALA A 122 -16.51 1.84 -16.05
C ALA A 122 -15.82 2.72 -17.11
N SER A 123 -15.39 2.10 -18.20
CA SER A 123 -15.03 2.81 -19.42
C SER A 123 -16.26 3.59 -19.89
N LEU A 124 -16.20 4.93 -19.85
CA LEU A 124 -17.17 5.81 -20.53
C LEU A 124 -16.76 5.98 -21.99
#